data_AF-A0A671FG34-F1
#
_entry.id   AF-A0A671FG34-F1
#
_cell.length_a   1.000
_cell.length_b   1.000
_cell.length_c   1.000
_cell.angle_alpha   90.00
_cell.angle_beta   90.00
_cell.angle_gamma   90.00
#
_symmetry.space_group_name_H-M   'P 1'
#
loop_
_entity.id
_entity.type
_entity.pdbx_description
1 polymer ?
#
loop_
_entity_poly.entity_id
_entity_poly.type
_entity_poly.pdbx_seq_one_letter_code
_entity_poly.pdbx_strand_id
1 'polypeptide(L)'
;MPVVVFSGRGGWLGNSEGSGGGGEGQRWGQRGWRRKEDEKKFRTSCGWSGPGAKLEGAGPARRCSRGGDLDPAPIGSPQDTPAGTCLGPVTLRAVRFRRSDLCSHRVRGVLPRPCLHLPPSAQQPGPSMTDHAAFDTNIVTLTRFVMEEGRKARGTGEMTQLLNSLCTAVKAISTAVRKAGIANLYGIAGSTNVTGDQVKKLDVLSNDMVINVLQSSFATCVLVSEENKQAIIIEPEKRGKYVVCFDPLDGSSNIDCLVSIGTIFGIYRKSSTGEPSEKDALQPGRNLVAAGYALYGSATMLVLAMENGVNCFMLDPAIGEFILVDKDVKIKKKGNIYSLNEGYAKDFDPVVTEYVQRKKFPPDNSAPYGSRYVGSMVADVHRTLVYGGIFLYPANKKSPKGKLRLLYECNPMAYIMEKAGGLATTGKEAILDIIPTDIHQRAPVILGSPEDVTEFLEICKKHGGK
;
A
#
# COMPACT_ATOMS: atom_id res chain seq x y z
N MET A 1 21.99 -53.56 32.11
CA MET A 1 21.89 -54.74 31.22
C MET A 1 21.54 -54.24 29.83
N PRO A 2 22.20 -54.73 28.77
CA PRO A 2 22.46 -53.96 27.57
C PRO A 2 21.68 -54.43 26.33
N VAL A 3 21.61 -53.51 25.36
CA VAL A 3 21.74 -53.66 23.90
C VAL A 3 21.61 -55.07 23.33
N VAL A 4 20.67 -55.24 22.39
CA VAL A 4 20.73 -56.29 21.36
C VAL A 4 20.74 -55.63 19.97
N VAL A 5 21.82 -55.89 19.24
CA VAL A 5 22.01 -55.69 17.80
C VAL A 5 22.06 -57.07 17.17
N PHE A 6 21.36 -57.29 16.06
CA PHE A 6 21.65 -58.24 14.96
C PHE A 6 20.80 -57.73 13.78
N SER A 7 21.29 -57.27 12.61
CA SER A 7 22.18 -57.83 11.59
C SER A 7 21.76 -59.20 11.05
N GLY A 8 21.35 -59.27 9.79
CA GLY A 8 21.13 -60.54 9.07
C GLY A 8 20.69 -60.34 7.63
N ARG A 9 21.64 -60.49 6.70
CA ARG A 9 21.47 -60.57 5.24
C ARG A 9 21.04 -61.97 4.81
N GLY A 10 20.51 -62.08 3.59
CA GLY A 10 20.44 -63.29 2.74
C GLY A 10 19.00 -63.78 2.57
N GLY A 11 18.43 -63.99 1.39
CA GLY A 11 18.99 -64.25 0.05
C GLY A 11 18.49 -65.63 -0.43
N TRP A 12 18.12 -65.73 -1.72
CA TRP A 12 17.79 -66.95 -2.51
C TRP A 12 16.35 -67.48 -2.35
N LEU A 13 15.64 -68.03 -3.35
CA LEU A 13 15.76 -68.19 -4.81
C LEU A 13 14.42 -68.76 -5.33
N GLY A 14 14.14 -68.63 -6.64
CA GLY A 14 13.13 -69.42 -7.39
C GLY A 14 12.46 -68.57 -8.49
N ASN A 15 12.99 -68.49 -9.73
CA ASN A 15 12.74 -69.37 -10.90
C ASN A 15 11.26 -69.82 -10.99
N SER A 16 10.51 -69.68 -12.10
CA SER A 16 10.71 -69.66 -13.56
C SER A 16 9.42 -69.02 -14.17
N GLU A 17 9.22 -68.58 -15.42
CA GLU A 17 9.64 -69.07 -16.73
C GLU A 17 9.12 -68.09 -17.84
N GLY A 18 9.92 -67.85 -18.88
CA GLY A 18 9.59 -67.41 -20.27
C GLY A 18 8.92 -66.04 -20.55
N SER A 19 9.09 -65.38 -21.70
CA SER A 19 10.00 -65.52 -22.86
C SER A 19 9.56 -64.46 -23.92
N GLY A 20 10.53 -63.79 -24.56
CA GLY A 20 10.40 -62.91 -25.76
C GLY A 20 9.93 -61.48 -25.47
N GLY A 21 10.69 -60.40 -25.71
CA GLY A 21 11.46 -60.03 -26.91
C GLY A 21 10.49 -59.51 -27.98
N GLY A 22 10.50 -58.30 -28.50
CA GLY A 22 11.32 -57.10 -28.37
C GLY A 22 10.98 -56.22 -29.60
N GLY A 23 11.02 -54.89 -29.45
CA GLY A 23 11.33 -53.97 -30.55
C GLY A 23 10.21 -53.44 -31.47
N GLU A 24 10.18 -52.10 -31.55
CA GLU A 24 9.78 -51.24 -32.66
C GLU A 24 8.30 -50.88 -32.94
N GLY A 25 8.01 -49.57 -32.84
CA GLY A 25 7.58 -48.81 -34.01
C GLY A 25 6.11 -48.39 -34.14
N GLN A 26 5.94 -47.07 -34.37
CA GLN A 26 4.90 -46.41 -35.17
C GLN A 26 3.63 -45.80 -34.49
N ARG A 27 3.70 -44.46 -34.36
CA ARG A 27 2.92 -43.45 -35.12
C ARG A 27 1.40 -43.66 -35.31
N TRP A 28 0.61 -42.82 -34.63
CA TRP A 28 -0.72 -42.32 -35.06
C TRP A 28 -0.86 -40.89 -34.49
N GLY A 29 -1.40 -39.85 -35.14
CA GLY A 29 -2.04 -39.66 -36.43
C GLY A 29 -2.71 -38.26 -36.38
N GLN A 30 -2.42 -37.41 -37.35
CA GLN A 30 -3.11 -36.13 -37.55
C GLN A 30 -4.60 -36.38 -37.87
N ARG A 31 -5.51 -35.63 -37.23
CA ARG A 31 -6.83 -35.33 -37.80
C ARG A 31 -7.16 -33.87 -37.53
N GLY A 32 -7.26 -33.12 -38.62
CA GLY A 32 -7.76 -31.75 -38.63
C GLY A 32 -9.25 -31.69 -38.30
N TRP A 33 -9.65 -30.56 -37.74
CA TRP A 33 -11.05 -30.15 -37.66
C TRP A 33 -11.25 -28.81 -38.38
N ARG A 34 -12.39 -28.78 -39.06
CA ARG A 34 -12.77 -27.91 -40.17
C ARG A 34 -12.95 -26.45 -39.77
N ARG A 35 -12.60 -25.57 -40.71
CA ARG A 35 -13.17 -24.21 -40.85
C ARG A 35 -14.70 -24.33 -40.96
N LYS A 36 -15.43 -23.54 -40.17
CA LYS A 36 -16.80 -23.15 -40.50
C LYS A 36 -16.73 -21.85 -41.29
N GLU A 37 -17.21 -21.92 -42.52
CA GLU A 37 -17.66 -20.79 -43.30
C GLU A 37 -18.97 -20.28 -42.70
N ASP A 38 -19.06 -18.99 -42.45
CA ASP A 38 -20.34 -18.28 -42.30
C ASP A 38 -20.41 -17.23 -43.40
N GLU A 39 -21.07 -17.59 -44.51
CA GLU A 39 -21.66 -16.64 -45.44
C GLU A 39 -23.07 -16.27 -44.96
N LYS A 40 -23.28 -14.99 -44.63
CA LYS A 40 -24.58 -14.33 -44.84
C LYS A 40 -24.35 -12.91 -45.36
N LYS A 41 -24.58 -12.75 -46.66
CA LYS A 41 -24.87 -11.47 -47.32
C LYS A 41 -26.24 -10.96 -46.86
N PHE A 42 -26.41 -9.65 -46.65
CA PHE A 42 -27.45 -8.87 -47.36
C PHE A 42 -27.17 -7.34 -47.32
N ARG A 43 -27.13 -6.82 -48.54
CA ARG A 43 -27.24 -5.46 -49.13
C ARG A 43 -27.38 -4.18 -48.27
N THR A 44 -26.50 -3.25 -48.66
CA THR A 44 -26.65 -1.80 -48.89
C THR A 44 -28.05 -1.22 -49.15
N SER A 45 -28.32 -0.03 -48.61
CA SER A 45 -28.74 1.15 -49.41
C SER A 45 -28.59 2.47 -48.63
N CYS A 46 -28.31 3.54 -49.39
CA CYS A 46 -27.86 4.87 -49.01
C CYS A 46 -28.97 5.80 -48.50
N GLY A 47 -28.59 6.91 -47.85
CA GLY A 47 -29.44 8.09 -47.66
C GLY A 47 -28.74 9.24 -46.92
N TRP A 48 -28.23 10.21 -47.68
CA TRP A 48 -27.64 11.49 -47.26
C TRP A 48 -28.56 12.40 -46.42
N SER A 49 -27.98 13.22 -45.53
CA SER A 49 -27.79 14.69 -45.75
C SER A 49 -27.24 15.41 -44.50
N GLY A 50 -26.12 16.14 -44.65
CA GLY A 50 -25.66 17.20 -43.71
C GLY A 50 -26.54 18.47 -43.79
N PRO A 51 -26.18 19.62 -43.16
CA PRO A 51 -24.86 20.28 -43.23
C PRO A 51 -24.33 20.69 -41.83
N GLY A 52 -23.12 21.18 -41.56
CA GLY A 52 -21.97 21.64 -42.33
C GLY A 52 -21.22 22.66 -41.46
N ALA A 53 -19.92 22.48 -41.21
CA ALA A 53 -19.03 23.55 -40.74
C ALA A 53 -17.58 23.23 -41.13
N LYS A 54 -16.95 24.21 -41.78
CA LYS A 54 -15.66 24.18 -42.47
C LYS A 54 -14.48 24.16 -41.50
N LEU A 55 -13.40 23.47 -41.89
CA LEU A 55 -12.03 23.76 -41.48
C LEU A 55 -11.13 23.70 -42.74
N GLU A 56 -10.67 24.87 -43.18
CA GLU A 56 -9.45 25.06 -43.98
C GLU A 56 -8.25 24.91 -43.02
N GLY A 57 -7.06 24.45 -43.34
CA GLY A 57 -6.41 24.03 -44.58
C GLY A 57 -4.89 24.00 -44.29
N ALA A 58 -4.18 22.95 -44.70
CA ALA A 58 -2.71 22.95 -44.75
C ALA A 58 -2.24 21.93 -45.80
N GLY A 59 -1.48 22.43 -46.78
CA GLY A 59 -0.96 21.71 -47.94
C GLY A 59 0.29 20.87 -47.67
N PRO A 60 0.91 20.30 -48.72
CA PRO A 60 1.34 18.90 -48.70
C PRO A 60 2.84 18.64 -48.50
N ALA A 61 3.10 17.36 -48.22
CA ALA A 61 4.38 16.69 -47.99
C ALA A 61 5.41 16.77 -49.13
N ARG A 62 6.70 16.62 -48.76
CA ARG A 62 7.75 16.04 -49.61
C ARG A 62 8.58 15.01 -48.86
N ARG A 63 8.75 13.85 -49.49
CA ARG A 63 9.76 12.81 -49.19
C ARG A 63 11.17 13.32 -49.49
N CYS A 64 12.16 12.81 -48.77
CA CYS A 64 13.42 12.37 -49.35
C CYS A 64 14.07 11.29 -48.46
N SER A 65 14.89 10.45 -49.09
CA SER A 65 15.31 9.12 -48.64
C SER A 65 16.83 8.94 -48.67
N ARG A 66 17.33 8.12 -47.72
CA ARG A 66 18.56 7.28 -47.71
C ARG A 66 19.97 7.93 -47.75
N GLY A 67 20.83 7.40 -46.86
CA GLY A 67 22.21 7.00 -47.21
C GLY A 67 23.29 7.37 -46.19
N GLY A 68 24.01 6.39 -45.64
CA GLY A 68 25.33 6.58 -45.03
C GLY A 68 25.68 5.66 -43.86
N ASP A 69 26.22 4.48 -44.15
CA ASP A 69 26.97 3.60 -43.23
C ASP A 69 28.27 4.27 -42.74
N LEU A 70 28.79 3.87 -41.57
CA LEU A 70 30.17 3.36 -41.36
C LEU A 70 30.43 3.02 -39.88
N ASP A 71 31.07 1.86 -39.69
CA ASP A 71 31.43 1.18 -38.44
C ASP A 71 32.56 1.85 -37.61
N PRO A 72 32.77 1.42 -36.35
CA PRO A 72 33.67 2.05 -35.36
C PRO A 72 35.02 1.30 -35.15
N ALA A 73 36.03 2.00 -34.62
CA ALA A 73 37.28 1.39 -34.11
C ALA A 73 38.01 2.35 -33.11
N PRO A 74 39.01 1.92 -32.30
CA PRO A 74 38.82 1.70 -30.84
C PRO A 74 39.90 2.30 -29.90
N ILE A 75 39.60 2.24 -28.59
CA ILE A 75 40.43 2.03 -27.36
C ILE A 75 41.81 2.74 -27.20
N GLY A 76 41.99 3.41 -26.05
CA GLY A 76 43.30 3.70 -25.44
C GLY A 76 43.20 4.07 -23.94
N SER A 77 43.89 3.31 -23.09
CA SER A 77 44.01 3.39 -21.62
C SER A 77 45.04 4.44 -21.13
N PRO A 78 45.16 4.69 -19.80
CA PRO A 78 45.64 5.96 -19.22
C PRO A 78 47.11 5.94 -18.74
N GLN A 79 47.73 7.12 -18.58
CA GLN A 79 48.73 7.40 -17.53
C GLN A 79 49.16 8.89 -17.44
N ASP A 80 49.52 9.26 -16.21
CA ASP A 80 50.43 10.32 -15.73
C ASP A 80 50.01 11.79 -15.50
N THR A 81 50.08 12.16 -14.22
CA THR A 81 50.17 13.52 -13.63
C THR A 81 51.56 14.16 -13.85
N PRO A 82 51.73 15.50 -13.75
CA PRO A 82 52.14 16.08 -12.46
C PRO A 82 51.60 17.51 -12.12
N ALA A 83 51.71 17.78 -10.81
CA ALA A 83 51.63 18.98 -9.96
C ALA A 83 51.68 20.44 -10.49
N GLY A 84 51.08 21.33 -9.67
CA GLY A 84 51.32 22.78 -9.53
C GLY A 84 50.27 23.65 -10.25
N THR A 85 49.54 24.62 -9.67
CA THR A 85 49.99 25.73 -8.82
C THR A 85 48.75 26.46 -8.24
N CYS A 86 48.99 27.30 -7.23
CA CYS A 86 48.05 27.95 -6.32
C CYS A 86 47.23 29.16 -6.85
N LEU A 87 46.06 29.35 -6.21
CA LEU A 87 45.40 30.59 -5.75
C LEU A 87 44.93 31.70 -6.74
N GLY A 88 43.62 32.00 -6.66
CA GLY A 88 43.01 33.29 -7.05
C GLY A 88 41.49 33.32 -6.81
N PRO A 89 40.91 34.34 -6.15
CA PRO A 89 39.55 34.29 -5.60
C PRO A 89 38.45 34.60 -6.62
N VAL A 90 37.32 33.90 -6.50
CA VAL A 90 36.09 34.14 -7.27
C VAL A 90 35.31 35.30 -6.65
N THR A 91 35.25 36.43 -7.36
CA THR A 91 34.37 37.56 -7.04
C THR A 91 32.90 37.23 -7.32
N LEU A 92 32.06 37.29 -6.28
CA LEU A 92 30.60 37.28 -6.36
C LEU A 92 30.08 38.58 -7.00
N ARG A 93 29.41 38.47 -8.15
CA ARG A 93 28.65 39.57 -8.77
C ARG A 93 27.35 39.80 -8.00
N ALA A 94 27.25 40.95 -7.34
CA ALA A 94 26.02 41.46 -6.76
C ALA A 94 25.09 42.03 -7.85
N VAL A 95 23.84 41.57 -7.86
CA VAL A 95 22.77 42.10 -8.71
C VAL A 95 22.17 43.35 -8.04
N ARG A 96 22.34 44.52 -8.67
CA ARG A 96 21.68 45.78 -8.29
C ARG A 96 20.28 45.86 -8.89
N PHE A 97 19.24 46.01 -8.07
CA PHE A 97 17.92 46.46 -8.50
C PHE A 97 17.83 48.00 -8.46
N ARG A 98 17.34 48.61 -9.55
CA ARG A 98 17.08 50.06 -9.67
C ARG A 98 15.77 50.43 -8.98
N ARG A 99 15.76 51.60 -8.31
CA ARG A 99 14.57 52.31 -7.82
C ARG A 99 14.18 53.41 -8.82
N SER A 100 12.93 53.41 -9.24
CA SER A 100 12.14 54.46 -9.92
C SER A 100 10.70 53.92 -9.91
N ASP A 101 9.61 54.59 -9.55
CA ASP A 101 9.24 56.01 -9.67
C ASP A 101 8.28 56.44 -8.55
N LEU A 102 8.31 57.74 -8.25
CA LEU A 102 7.33 58.47 -7.45
C LEU A 102 6.09 58.80 -8.30
N CYS A 103 4.88 58.62 -7.74
CA CYS A 103 3.70 59.38 -8.18
C CYS A 103 2.79 59.70 -6.99
N SER A 104 2.34 60.95 -6.94
CA SER A 104 1.65 61.58 -5.81
C SER A 104 0.15 61.27 -5.80
N HIS A 105 -0.45 61.13 -4.62
CA HIS A 105 -1.82 61.62 -4.40
C HIS A 105 -2.03 62.10 -2.96
N ARG A 106 -2.89 63.10 -2.87
CA ARG A 106 -3.09 64.12 -1.84
C ARG A 106 -4.23 63.68 -0.90
N VAL A 107 -4.04 63.69 0.42
CA VAL A 107 -5.15 63.59 1.39
C VAL A 107 -5.07 64.74 2.39
N ARG A 108 -6.22 65.36 2.61
CA ARG A 108 -6.46 66.61 3.36
C ARG A 108 -6.25 66.44 4.86
N GLY A 109 -5.72 67.49 5.49
CA GLY A 109 -5.46 67.58 6.93
C GLY A 109 -6.70 67.81 7.79
N VAL A 110 -6.60 67.38 9.05
CA VAL A 110 -7.52 67.69 10.15
C VAL A 110 -6.67 68.15 11.35
N LEU A 111 -7.12 69.25 11.97
CA LEU A 111 -6.50 69.99 13.07
C LEU A 111 -6.47 69.20 14.40
N PRO A 112 -5.52 69.47 15.31
CA PRO A 112 -5.46 68.85 16.64
C PRO A 112 -6.42 69.53 17.63
N ARG A 113 -7.11 68.74 18.46
CA ARG A 113 -7.88 69.21 19.64
C ARG A 113 -7.08 68.97 20.94
N PRO A 114 -7.30 69.78 22.00
CA PRO A 114 -6.46 69.79 23.20
C PRO A 114 -6.72 68.63 24.17
N CYS A 115 -5.68 68.26 24.91
CA CYS A 115 -5.66 67.24 25.95
C CYS A 115 -6.63 67.54 27.10
N LEU A 116 -7.53 66.61 27.39
CA LEU A 116 -8.29 66.52 28.64
C LEU A 116 -7.56 65.53 29.57
N HIS A 117 -7.21 66.00 30.77
CA HIS A 117 -6.69 65.19 31.87
C HIS A 117 -7.75 64.16 32.32
N LEU A 118 -7.37 62.87 32.31
CA LEU A 118 -8.11 61.79 32.97
C LEU A 118 -7.44 61.46 34.31
N PRO A 119 -8.21 61.16 35.38
CA PRO A 119 -7.67 60.79 36.69
C PRO A 119 -7.00 59.40 36.65
N PRO A 120 -6.11 59.07 37.61
CA PRO A 120 -5.33 57.84 37.57
C PRO A 120 -6.25 56.63 37.74
N SER A 121 -6.38 55.81 36.68
CA SER A 121 -7.06 54.52 36.80
C SER A 121 -6.16 53.57 37.58
N ALA A 122 -6.71 52.99 38.64
CA ALA A 122 -6.11 51.90 39.41
C ALA A 122 -5.48 50.86 38.48
N GLN A 123 -4.18 50.59 38.68
CA GLN A 123 -3.51 49.44 38.07
C GLN A 123 -4.20 48.18 38.57
N GLN A 124 -5.01 47.56 37.72
CA GLN A 124 -5.35 46.16 37.90
C GLN A 124 -4.07 45.36 37.73
N PRO A 125 -3.75 44.40 38.61
CA PRO A 125 -2.65 43.48 38.37
C PRO A 125 -2.95 42.76 37.05
N GLY A 126 -2.10 43.01 36.05
CA GLY A 126 -2.12 42.23 34.81
C GLY A 126 -1.97 40.75 35.16
N PRO A 127 -2.52 39.83 34.34
CA PRO A 127 -2.40 38.41 34.60
C PRO A 127 -0.91 38.05 34.71
N SER A 128 -0.48 37.67 35.91
CA SER A 128 0.87 37.20 36.15
C SER A 128 1.08 35.92 35.34
N MET A 129 2.16 35.91 34.57
CA MET A 129 2.69 34.74 33.88
C MET A 129 2.72 33.52 34.80
N THR A 130 2.20 32.40 34.31
CA THR A 130 2.86 31.07 34.27
C THR A 130 1.82 30.05 33.83
N ASP A 131 1.73 29.79 32.53
CA ASP A 131 1.09 28.55 32.06
C ASP A 131 2.10 27.43 32.31
N HIS A 132 2.18 26.98 33.57
CA HIS A 132 2.98 25.82 33.95
C HIS A 132 2.21 24.55 33.56
N ALA A 133 2.13 24.26 32.27
CA ALA A 133 2.16 22.86 31.88
C ALA A 133 3.53 22.33 32.34
N ALA A 134 3.54 21.49 33.38
CA ALA A 134 4.76 20.80 33.79
C ALA A 134 5.39 20.15 32.55
N PHE A 135 6.71 20.30 32.37
CA PHE A 135 7.42 19.66 31.27
C PHE A 135 7.20 18.15 31.33
N ASP A 136 6.37 17.63 30.43
CA ASP A 136 6.16 16.19 30.30
C ASP A 136 7.26 15.61 29.42
N THR A 137 8.32 15.12 30.05
CA THR A 137 9.43 14.43 29.39
C THR A 137 9.11 12.95 29.12
N ASN A 138 7.87 12.51 29.33
CA ASN A 138 7.47 11.11 29.24
C ASN A 138 7.25 10.68 27.77
N ILE A 139 8.33 10.37 27.07
CA ILE A 139 8.27 9.85 25.70
C ILE A 139 7.79 8.39 25.71
N VAL A 140 6.75 8.09 24.92
CA VAL A 140 6.23 6.74 24.74
C VAL A 140 6.65 6.20 23.39
N THR A 141 7.68 5.34 23.37
CA THR A 141 8.06 4.62 22.16
C THR A 141 7.13 3.43 21.91
N LEU A 142 7.09 2.93 20.68
CA LEU A 142 6.33 1.73 20.32
C LEU A 142 6.79 0.52 21.15
N THR A 143 8.11 0.33 21.30
CA THR A 143 8.65 -0.76 22.12
C THR A 143 8.16 -0.66 23.56
N ARG A 144 8.19 0.53 24.17
CA ARG A 144 7.64 0.75 25.51
C ARG A 144 6.15 0.46 25.56
N PHE A 145 5.37 0.99 24.62
CA PHE A 145 3.93 0.79 24.54
C PHE A 145 3.56 -0.70 24.47
N VAL A 146 4.18 -1.45 23.55
CA VAL A 146 3.93 -2.88 23.36
C VAL A 146 4.39 -3.70 24.56
N MET A 147 5.48 -3.31 25.23
CA MET A 147 5.90 -3.94 26.48
C MET A 147 4.88 -3.72 27.61
N GLU A 148 4.38 -2.50 27.78
CA GLU A 148 3.37 -2.17 28.79
C GLU A 148 2.05 -2.91 28.54
N GLU A 149 1.58 -2.95 27.29
CA GLU A 149 0.38 -3.70 26.91
C GLU A 149 0.58 -5.22 27.05
N GLY A 150 1.75 -5.75 26.67
CA GLY A 150 2.09 -7.16 26.86
C GLY A 150 2.11 -7.59 28.33
N ARG A 151 2.55 -6.69 29.24
CA ARG A 151 2.50 -6.91 30.69
C ARG A 151 1.07 -6.97 31.21
N LYS A 152 0.19 -6.08 30.75
CA LYS A 152 -1.24 -6.10 31.11
C LYS A 152 -1.92 -7.40 30.65
N ALA A 153 -1.58 -7.85 29.45
CA ALA A 153 -2.09 -9.10 28.86
C ALA A 153 -1.47 -10.38 29.46
N ARG A 154 -0.47 -10.25 30.36
CA ARG A 154 0.31 -11.38 30.93
C ARG A 154 0.88 -12.31 29.84
N GLY A 155 1.31 -11.72 28.72
CA GLY A 155 1.87 -12.46 27.59
C GLY A 155 3.29 -12.97 27.84
N THR A 156 3.73 -13.96 27.06
CA THR A 156 5.09 -14.53 27.12
C THR A 156 6.18 -13.60 26.58
N GLY A 157 5.82 -12.48 25.96
CA GLY A 157 6.74 -11.55 25.30
C GLY A 157 6.97 -11.81 23.81
N GLU A 158 6.52 -12.96 23.27
CA GLU A 158 6.69 -13.30 21.85
C GLU A 158 6.06 -12.27 20.89
N MET A 159 4.88 -11.72 21.23
CA MET A 159 4.26 -10.65 20.42
C MET A 159 5.11 -9.37 20.44
N THR A 160 5.70 -9.04 21.58
CA THR A 160 6.59 -7.88 21.71
C THR A 160 7.84 -8.05 20.86
N GLN A 161 8.46 -9.25 20.87
CA GLN A 161 9.58 -9.58 20.00
C GLN A 161 9.20 -9.48 18.53
N LEU A 162 8.05 -10.04 18.15
CA LEU A 162 7.51 -9.98 16.79
C LEU A 162 7.36 -8.53 16.30
N LEU A 163 6.70 -7.68 17.08
CA LEU A 163 6.49 -6.27 16.73
C LEU A 163 7.79 -5.47 16.69
N ASN A 164 8.76 -5.76 17.56
CA ASN A 164 10.09 -5.14 17.52
C ASN A 164 10.88 -5.56 16.25
N SER A 165 10.82 -6.84 15.86
CA SER A 165 11.41 -7.31 14.60
C SER A 165 10.79 -6.60 13.41
N LEU A 166 9.46 -6.47 13.40
CA LEU A 166 8.75 -5.75 12.34
C LEU A 166 9.14 -4.27 12.28
N CYS A 167 9.26 -3.59 13.43
CA CYS A 167 9.75 -2.21 13.48
C CYS A 167 11.15 -2.06 12.87
N THR A 168 12.00 -3.06 13.06
CA THR A 168 13.35 -3.07 12.46
C THR A 168 13.28 -3.17 10.94
N ALA A 169 12.47 -4.07 10.38
CA ALA A 169 12.25 -4.13 8.93
C ALA A 169 11.66 -2.83 8.39
N VAL A 170 10.64 -2.26 9.05
CA VAL A 170 10.02 -1.00 8.62
C VAL A 170 11.05 0.14 8.59
N LYS A 171 11.95 0.25 9.58
CA LYS A 171 13.03 1.26 9.57
C LYS A 171 14.02 1.05 8.42
N ALA A 172 14.38 -0.20 8.13
CA ALA A 172 15.28 -0.54 7.04
C ALA A 172 14.66 -0.20 5.67
N ILE A 173 13.40 -0.59 5.46
CA ILE A 173 12.63 -0.29 4.24
C ILE A 173 12.45 1.23 4.09
N SER A 174 12.03 1.91 5.16
CA SER A 174 11.90 3.37 5.23
C SER A 174 13.17 4.10 4.78
N THR A 175 14.33 3.58 5.20
CA THR A 175 15.65 4.11 4.81
C THR A 175 15.96 3.82 3.33
N ALA A 176 15.63 2.62 2.84
CA ALA A 176 15.83 2.25 1.44
C ALA A 176 14.95 3.07 0.49
N VAL A 177 13.66 3.24 0.82
CA VAL A 177 12.69 4.02 0.05
C VAL A 177 13.14 5.47 -0.10
N ARG A 178 13.61 6.12 0.98
CA ARG A 178 14.08 7.52 0.98
C ARG A 178 15.31 7.78 0.11
N LYS A 179 16.07 6.75 -0.24
CA LYS A 179 17.28 6.85 -1.08
C LYS A 179 17.20 5.97 -2.33
N ALA A 180 16.02 5.51 -2.71
CA ALA A 180 15.85 4.49 -3.75
C ALA A 180 16.44 4.91 -5.10
N GLY A 181 16.27 6.17 -5.51
CA GLY A 181 16.87 6.69 -6.73
C GLY A 181 18.39 6.80 -6.69
N ILE A 182 18.96 7.10 -5.52
CA ILE A 182 20.42 7.20 -5.32
C ILE A 182 21.05 5.81 -5.32
N ALA A 183 20.35 4.82 -4.74
CA ALA A 183 20.83 3.45 -4.61
C ALA A 183 20.47 2.57 -5.83
N ASN A 184 19.97 3.14 -6.93
CA ASN A 184 19.53 2.42 -8.14
C ASN A 184 18.52 1.28 -7.86
N LEU A 185 17.66 1.49 -6.87
CA LEU A 185 16.61 0.56 -6.46
C LEU A 185 15.31 0.73 -7.26
N TYR A 186 15.26 1.69 -8.18
CA TYR A 186 14.14 1.80 -9.14
C TYR A 186 14.25 0.77 -10.27
N GLY A 187 13.09 0.48 -10.85
CA GLY A 187 12.94 -0.44 -11.96
C GLY A 187 12.59 -1.88 -11.56
N ILE A 188 12.44 -2.69 -12.61
CA ILE A 188 11.93 -4.06 -12.57
C ILE A 188 13.06 -5.01 -12.14
N ALA A 189 12.74 -5.99 -11.28
CA ALA A 189 13.65 -7.03 -10.82
C ALA A 189 13.85 -8.17 -11.85
N GLY A 190 13.00 -8.21 -12.89
CA GLY A 190 13.07 -9.16 -14.00
C GLY A 190 12.13 -10.36 -13.86
N SER A 191 11.27 -10.38 -12.85
CA SER A 191 10.28 -11.43 -12.58
C SER A 191 8.85 -10.89 -12.52
N THR A 192 7.88 -11.79 -12.65
CA THR A 192 6.44 -11.52 -12.46
C THR A 192 5.97 -12.31 -11.25
N ASN A 193 5.26 -11.68 -10.31
CA ASN A 193 4.73 -12.37 -9.13
C ASN A 193 3.52 -13.26 -9.48
N VAL A 194 3.04 -14.05 -8.51
CA VAL A 194 1.93 -15.00 -8.72
C VAL A 194 0.59 -14.37 -9.10
N THR A 195 0.49 -13.07 -8.85
CA THR A 195 -0.72 -12.29 -9.09
C THR A 195 -0.67 -11.52 -10.42
N GLY A 196 0.45 -11.62 -11.15
CA GLY A 196 0.65 -11.05 -12.48
C GLY A 196 1.30 -9.67 -12.50
N ASP A 197 1.71 -9.13 -11.35
CA ASP A 197 2.35 -7.81 -11.27
C ASP A 197 3.86 -7.94 -11.56
N GLN A 198 4.43 -6.93 -12.25
CA GLN A 198 5.88 -6.86 -12.50
C GLN A 198 6.60 -6.51 -11.20
N VAL A 199 7.48 -7.41 -10.75
CA VAL A 199 8.20 -7.24 -9.49
C VAL A 199 9.23 -6.13 -9.64
N LYS A 200 9.20 -5.13 -8.75
CA LYS A 200 10.22 -4.09 -8.66
C LYS A 200 11.33 -4.51 -7.71
N LYS A 201 12.53 -3.93 -7.88
CA LYS A 201 13.68 -4.28 -7.01
C LYS A 201 13.40 -3.98 -5.54
N LEU A 202 12.66 -2.92 -5.25
CA LEU A 202 12.25 -2.60 -3.89
C LEU A 202 11.28 -3.62 -3.30
N ASP A 203 10.44 -4.27 -4.12
CA ASP A 203 9.53 -5.34 -3.65
C ASP A 203 10.33 -6.56 -3.19
N VAL A 204 11.37 -6.95 -3.93
CA VAL A 204 12.29 -8.03 -3.53
C VAL A 204 13.01 -7.67 -2.22
N LEU A 205 13.56 -6.45 -2.15
CA LEU A 205 14.29 -5.98 -0.97
C LEU A 205 13.42 -5.96 0.29
N SER A 206 12.21 -5.41 0.21
CA SER A 206 11.29 -5.34 1.33
C SER A 206 10.81 -6.73 1.75
N ASN A 207 10.53 -7.61 0.79
CA ASN A 207 10.13 -8.99 1.07
C ASN A 207 11.23 -9.74 1.84
N ASP A 208 12.48 -9.69 1.35
CA ASP A 208 13.61 -10.34 2.00
C ASP A 208 13.86 -9.78 3.40
N MET A 209 13.78 -8.46 3.58
CA MET A 209 13.92 -7.82 4.89
C MET A 209 12.86 -8.31 5.87
N VAL A 210 11.58 -8.33 5.47
CA VAL A 210 10.48 -8.75 6.34
C VAL A 210 10.62 -10.23 6.69
N ILE A 211 10.86 -11.11 5.72
CA ILE A 211 11.02 -12.56 5.96
C ILE A 211 12.15 -12.82 6.97
N ASN A 212 13.32 -12.20 6.76
CA ASN A 212 14.49 -12.43 7.60
C ASN A 212 14.29 -11.96 9.05
N VAL A 213 13.68 -10.78 9.27
CA VAL A 213 13.44 -10.29 10.64
C VAL A 213 12.35 -11.08 11.36
N LEU A 214 11.34 -11.58 10.63
CA LEU A 214 10.27 -12.39 11.20
C LEU A 214 10.76 -13.79 11.56
N GLN A 215 11.55 -14.41 10.68
CA GLN A 215 12.20 -15.70 10.96
C GLN A 215 13.11 -15.64 12.19
N SER A 216 13.89 -14.56 12.32
CA SER A 216 14.80 -14.36 13.46
C SER A 216 14.10 -13.85 14.74
N SER A 217 12.78 -13.62 14.70
CA SER A 217 12.04 -13.15 15.88
C SER A 217 11.67 -14.25 16.87
N PHE A 218 11.84 -15.53 16.50
CA PHE A 218 11.42 -16.71 17.28
C PHE A 218 9.92 -16.71 17.67
N ALA A 219 9.10 -15.92 16.98
CA ALA A 219 7.69 -15.73 17.32
C ALA A 219 6.73 -16.25 16.23
N THR A 220 7.22 -16.52 15.02
CA THR A 220 6.38 -16.92 13.88
C THR A 220 6.55 -18.39 13.51
N CYS A 221 5.49 -19.02 13.00
CA CYS A 221 5.53 -20.38 12.44
C CYS A 221 5.18 -20.45 10.96
N VAL A 222 4.36 -19.51 10.46
CA VAL A 222 3.94 -19.45 9.04
C VAL A 222 3.95 -17.99 8.61
N LEU A 223 4.52 -17.73 7.44
CA LEU A 223 4.50 -16.42 6.80
C LEU A 223 3.79 -16.51 5.45
N VAL A 224 2.95 -15.53 5.13
CA VAL A 224 2.32 -15.36 3.82
C VAL A 224 2.68 -13.97 3.32
N SER A 225 3.33 -13.90 2.17
CA SER A 225 3.71 -12.65 1.50
C SER A 225 2.97 -12.53 0.18
N GLU A 226 2.66 -11.31 -0.27
CA GLU A 226 2.24 -11.06 -1.65
C GLU A 226 3.23 -11.66 -2.67
N GLU A 227 4.52 -11.56 -2.38
CA GLU A 227 5.60 -11.87 -3.32
C GLU A 227 5.96 -13.36 -3.38
N ASN A 228 5.43 -14.18 -2.47
CA ASN A 228 5.72 -15.61 -2.39
C ASN A 228 4.49 -16.46 -2.73
N LYS A 229 4.63 -17.36 -3.71
CA LYS A 229 3.54 -18.25 -4.18
C LYS A 229 2.93 -19.16 -3.12
N GLN A 230 3.74 -19.57 -2.16
CA GLN A 230 3.38 -20.54 -1.14
C GLN A 230 3.67 -19.92 0.21
N ALA A 231 2.92 -20.34 1.22
CA ALA A 231 3.26 -19.97 2.58
C ALA A 231 4.66 -20.48 2.96
N ILE A 232 5.43 -19.64 3.63
CA ILE A 232 6.76 -19.98 4.13
C ILE A 232 6.59 -20.59 5.51
N ILE A 233 6.97 -21.86 5.65
CA ILE A 233 6.95 -22.58 6.92
C ILE A 233 8.29 -22.37 7.64
N ILE A 234 8.24 -21.86 8.87
CA ILE A 234 9.46 -21.57 9.63
C ILE A 234 10.09 -22.87 10.15
N GLU A 235 11.43 -22.94 10.08
CA GLU A 235 12.24 -24.04 10.60
C GLU A 235 11.99 -24.27 12.10
N PRO A 236 11.91 -25.52 12.59
CA PRO A 236 11.55 -25.85 13.98
C PRO A 236 12.28 -25.05 15.06
N GLU A 237 13.58 -24.77 14.86
CA GLU A 237 14.46 -24.09 15.81
C GLU A 237 14.12 -22.60 15.99
N LYS A 238 13.39 -22.01 15.04
CA LYS A 238 13.00 -20.59 15.01
C LYS A 238 11.50 -20.38 15.16
N ARG A 239 10.72 -21.44 15.39
CA ARG A 239 9.25 -21.36 15.44
C ARG A 239 8.77 -20.65 16.72
N GLY A 240 7.81 -19.76 16.54
CA GLY A 240 6.88 -19.34 17.60
C GLY A 240 5.43 -19.65 17.24
N LYS A 241 4.48 -18.99 17.91
CA LYS A 241 3.03 -19.31 17.79
C LYS A 241 2.22 -18.44 16.83
N TYR A 242 2.84 -17.49 16.15
CA TYR A 242 2.14 -16.54 15.30
C TYR A 242 2.23 -16.88 13.80
N VAL A 243 1.15 -16.60 13.09
CA VAL A 243 1.09 -16.59 11.63
C VAL A 243 1.05 -15.13 11.20
N VAL A 244 1.87 -14.74 10.21
CA VAL A 244 1.94 -13.36 9.73
C VAL A 244 1.66 -13.32 8.24
N CYS A 245 0.63 -12.58 7.85
CA CYS A 245 0.30 -12.26 6.47
C CYS A 245 0.72 -10.82 6.21
N PHE A 246 1.52 -10.55 5.17
CA PHE A 246 2.01 -9.20 4.91
C PHE A 246 2.13 -8.88 3.41
N ASP A 247 1.94 -7.60 3.11
CA ASP A 247 2.33 -6.98 1.86
C ASP A 247 3.62 -6.19 2.16
N PRO A 248 4.78 -6.62 1.64
CA PRO A 248 6.03 -6.00 1.98
C PRO A 248 6.14 -4.57 1.41
N LEU A 249 5.47 -4.26 0.29
CA LEU A 249 5.50 -2.95 -0.35
C LEU A 249 4.24 -2.60 -1.17
N ASP A 250 3.17 -2.20 -0.48
CA ASP A 250 1.93 -1.70 -1.09
C ASP A 250 2.17 -0.40 -1.86
N GLY A 251 1.49 -0.29 -3.01
CA GLY A 251 1.61 0.84 -3.90
C GLY A 251 2.87 0.78 -4.77
N SER A 252 3.43 -0.40 -5.03
CA SER A 252 4.63 -0.57 -5.85
C SER A 252 4.58 0.17 -7.19
N SER A 253 3.41 0.22 -7.85
CA SER A 253 3.19 1.00 -9.08
C SER A 253 3.56 2.49 -8.97
N ASN A 254 3.47 3.06 -7.77
CA ASN A 254 3.71 4.46 -7.43
C ASN A 254 5.16 4.78 -6.98
N ILE A 255 6.04 3.77 -6.95
CA ILE A 255 7.46 3.95 -6.54
C ILE A 255 8.19 4.95 -7.42
N ASP A 256 8.09 4.81 -8.75
CA ASP A 256 8.93 5.59 -9.68
C ASP A 256 8.49 7.06 -9.78
N CYS A 257 7.25 7.37 -9.38
CA CYS A 257 6.71 8.73 -9.32
C CYS A 257 6.77 9.34 -7.90
N LEU A 258 7.46 8.70 -6.96
CA LEU A 258 7.68 9.18 -5.58
C LEU A 258 6.40 9.47 -4.78
N VAL A 259 5.31 8.79 -5.15
CA VAL A 259 4.06 8.86 -4.38
C VAL A 259 4.18 7.95 -3.15
N SER A 260 3.40 8.24 -2.11
CA SER A 260 3.40 7.47 -0.86
C SER A 260 3.12 5.98 -1.11
N ILE A 261 3.91 5.13 -0.46
CA ILE A 261 3.83 3.66 -0.47
C ILE A 261 3.86 3.14 0.97
N GLY A 262 3.79 1.84 1.20
CA GLY A 262 3.76 1.30 2.57
C GLY A 262 3.98 -0.19 2.69
N THR A 263 3.94 -0.70 3.91
CA THR A 263 3.99 -2.14 4.23
C THR A 263 2.76 -2.47 5.06
N ILE A 264 2.04 -3.55 4.75
CA ILE A 264 0.81 -3.93 5.44
C ILE A 264 1.03 -5.28 6.12
N PHE A 265 0.48 -5.48 7.31
CA PHE A 265 0.62 -6.75 8.03
C PHE A 265 -0.61 -7.10 8.87
N GLY A 266 -0.93 -8.38 8.91
CA GLY A 266 -1.90 -9.00 9.80
C GLY A 266 -1.26 -10.17 10.55
N ILE A 267 -1.50 -10.23 11.86
CA ILE A 267 -0.94 -11.25 12.75
C ILE A 267 -2.08 -12.08 13.32
N TYR A 268 -2.01 -13.39 13.14
CA TYR A 268 -2.90 -14.38 13.69
C TYR A 268 -2.16 -15.25 14.70
N ARG A 269 -2.89 -15.85 15.64
CA ARG A 269 -2.36 -16.96 16.44
C ARG A 269 -2.58 -18.26 15.67
N LYS A 270 -1.60 -19.16 15.65
CA LYS A 270 -1.77 -20.52 15.11
C LYS A 270 -2.88 -21.22 15.90
N SER A 271 -3.92 -21.69 15.21
CA SER A 271 -5.08 -22.33 15.82
C SER A 271 -4.97 -23.85 15.86
N SER A 272 -4.22 -24.46 14.96
CA SER A 272 -4.04 -25.92 14.92
C SER A 272 -2.99 -26.41 15.93
N THR A 273 -3.11 -27.66 16.37
CA THR A 273 -2.15 -28.32 17.27
C THR A 273 -1.04 -29.10 16.54
N GLY A 274 -1.21 -29.39 15.25
CA GLY A 274 -0.25 -30.15 14.44
C GLY A 274 0.93 -29.31 13.92
N GLU A 275 1.66 -29.86 12.94
CA GLU A 275 2.73 -29.13 12.25
C GLU A 275 2.18 -27.88 11.54
N PRO A 276 2.93 -26.75 11.55
CA PRO A 276 2.51 -25.55 10.83
C PRO A 276 2.38 -25.81 9.33
N SER A 277 1.31 -25.28 8.74
CA SER A 277 1.03 -25.41 7.30
C SER A 277 0.35 -24.16 6.76
N GLU A 278 0.25 -24.05 5.43
CA GLU A 278 -0.46 -22.94 4.77
C GLU A 278 -1.90 -22.75 5.29
N LYS A 279 -2.55 -23.84 5.73
CA LYS A 279 -3.91 -23.80 6.30
C LYS A 279 -4.00 -22.95 7.57
N ASP A 280 -2.92 -22.79 8.31
CA ASP A 280 -2.90 -21.94 9.51
C ASP A 280 -3.06 -20.45 9.20
N ALA A 281 -2.79 -20.04 7.94
CA ALA A 281 -3.04 -18.68 7.45
C ALA A 281 -4.47 -18.49 6.93
N LEU A 282 -5.19 -19.57 6.63
CA LEU A 282 -6.56 -19.53 6.11
C LEU A 282 -7.59 -19.31 7.22
N GLN A 283 -7.44 -18.20 7.95
CA GLN A 283 -8.31 -17.78 9.03
C GLN A 283 -9.11 -16.53 8.63
N PRO A 284 -10.38 -16.39 9.08
CA PRO A 284 -11.12 -15.16 8.88
C PRO A 284 -10.42 -13.99 9.57
N GLY A 285 -10.53 -12.78 9.01
CA GLY A 285 -9.93 -11.56 9.56
C GLY A 285 -10.34 -11.28 11.02
N ARG A 286 -11.50 -11.79 11.47
CA ARG A 286 -11.93 -11.76 12.88
C ARG A 286 -10.92 -12.36 13.86
N ASN A 287 -10.08 -13.28 13.42
CA ASN A 287 -9.10 -13.96 14.26
C ASN A 287 -7.77 -13.20 14.38
N LEU A 288 -7.65 -12.01 13.77
CA LEU A 288 -6.47 -11.17 13.92
C LEU A 288 -6.28 -10.76 15.38
N VAL A 289 -5.07 -10.99 15.90
CA VAL A 289 -4.66 -10.56 17.25
C VAL A 289 -3.97 -9.19 17.22
N ALA A 290 -3.38 -8.84 16.08
CA ALA A 290 -2.83 -7.52 15.78
C ALA A 290 -2.81 -7.32 14.27
N ALA A 291 -2.99 -6.09 13.82
CA ALA A 291 -2.81 -5.72 12.42
C ALA A 291 -2.31 -4.28 12.33
N GLY A 292 -1.69 -3.94 11.22
CA GLY A 292 -1.16 -2.60 11.05
C GLY A 292 -0.63 -2.34 9.66
N TYR A 293 -0.11 -1.14 9.50
CA TYR A 293 0.66 -0.77 8.32
C TYR A 293 1.74 0.25 8.69
N ALA A 294 2.81 0.25 7.91
CA ALA A 294 3.74 1.35 7.83
C ALA A 294 3.45 2.18 6.59
N LEU A 295 3.31 3.49 6.74
CA LEU A 295 3.17 4.44 5.65
C LEU A 295 4.52 5.14 5.44
N TYR A 296 5.08 5.03 4.24
CA TYR A 296 6.26 5.76 3.78
C TYR A 296 5.82 6.98 2.97
N GLY A 297 5.26 7.98 3.67
CA GLY A 297 4.81 9.24 3.08
C GLY A 297 5.82 10.37 3.32
N SER A 298 5.31 11.59 3.50
CA SER A 298 6.12 12.75 3.91
C SER A 298 6.84 12.52 5.24
N ALA A 299 6.20 11.79 6.16
CA ALA A 299 6.81 11.18 7.34
C ALA A 299 6.57 9.66 7.30
N THR A 300 7.34 8.90 8.08
CA THR A 300 7.05 7.48 8.26
C THR A 300 6.20 7.26 9.50
N MET A 301 5.02 6.69 9.29
CA MET A 301 4.06 6.36 10.33
C MET A 301 3.91 4.85 10.42
N LEU A 302 3.86 4.29 11.62
CA LEU A 302 3.41 2.93 11.88
C LEU A 302 2.09 3.01 12.63
N VAL A 303 1.04 2.48 12.02
CA VAL A 303 -0.29 2.36 12.63
C VAL A 303 -0.48 0.93 13.11
N LEU A 304 -0.79 0.78 14.39
CA LEU A 304 -0.96 -0.52 15.04
C LEU A 304 -2.36 -0.60 15.65
N ALA A 305 -3.11 -1.62 15.24
CA ALA A 305 -4.38 -2.01 15.83
C ALA A 305 -4.22 -3.33 16.57
N MET A 306 -4.71 -3.36 17.82
CA MET A 306 -4.85 -4.56 18.64
C MET A 306 -6.25 -4.57 19.25
N GLU A 307 -6.52 -5.48 20.19
CA GLU A 307 -7.82 -5.62 20.83
C GLU A 307 -8.34 -4.29 21.42
N ASN A 308 -7.43 -3.52 22.03
CA ASN A 308 -7.68 -2.30 22.82
C ASN A 308 -7.80 -1.00 22.00
N GLY A 309 -7.65 -1.04 20.67
CA GLY A 309 -7.81 0.14 19.82
C GLY A 309 -6.70 0.31 18.78
N VAL A 310 -6.61 1.52 18.24
CA VAL A 310 -5.67 1.89 17.16
C VAL A 310 -4.77 3.00 17.64
N ASN A 311 -3.46 2.89 17.40
CA ASN A 311 -2.48 3.90 17.79
C ASN A 311 -1.52 4.18 16.63
N CYS A 312 -1.10 5.43 16.49
CA CYS A 312 -0.18 5.90 15.46
C CYS A 312 1.17 6.26 16.09
N PHE A 313 2.24 5.72 15.53
CA PHE A 313 3.60 5.99 15.95
C PHE A 313 4.41 6.56 14.80
N MET A 314 4.99 7.74 14.98
CA MET A 314 5.82 8.38 13.97
C MET A 314 7.29 8.01 14.18
N LEU A 315 7.99 7.66 13.10
CA LEU A 315 9.42 7.41 13.14
C LEU A 315 10.17 8.73 13.30
N ASP A 316 10.92 8.88 14.39
CA ASP A 316 11.98 9.87 14.50
C ASP A 316 13.23 9.33 13.78
N PRO A 317 13.65 9.94 12.65
CA PRO A 317 14.79 9.45 11.87
C PRO A 317 16.14 9.67 12.56
N ALA A 318 16.24 10.60 13.53
CA ALA A 318 17.49 10.93 14.19
C ALA A 318 17.89 9.88 15.22
N ILE A 319 16.92 9.39 16.00
CA ILE A 319 17.16 8.35 17.02
C ILE A 319 16.73 6.95 16.56
N GLY A 320 15.95 6.85 15.47
CA GLY A 320 15.48 5.57 14.94
C GLY A 320 14.41 4.90 15.80
N GLU A 321 13.54 5.68 16.43
CA GLU A 321 12.47 5.20 17.30
C GLU A 321 11.09 5.62 16.79
N PHE A 322 10.10 4.74 16.97
CA PHE A 322 8.70 5.03 16.69
C PHE A 322 8.07 5.63 17.95
N ILE A 323 7.69 6.91 17.90
CA ILE A 323 7.11 7.66 19.03
C ILE A 323 5.61 7.76 18.86
N LEU A 324 4.85 7.47 19.91
CA LEU A 324 3.39 7.61 19.94
C LEU A 324 3.00 9.07 19.69
N VAL A 325 2.22 9.31 18.64
CA VAL A 325 1.74 10.65 18.26
C VAL A 325 0.22 10.76 18.33
N ASP A 326 -0.51 9.68 18.02
CA ASP A 326 -1.96 9.61 18.17
C ASP A 326 -2.36 8.34 18.92
N LYS A 327 -3.08 8.51 20.04
CA LYS A 327 -3.52 7.43 20.91
C LYS A 327 -5.02 7.17 20.75
N ASP A 328 -5.41 5.90 20.72
CA ASP A 328 -6.81 5.44 20.60
C ASP A 328 -7.60 6.16 19.47
N VAL A 329 -7.04 6.12 18.27
CA VAL A 329 -7.60 6.78 17.09
C VAL A 329 -8.99 6.26 16.79
N LYS A 330 -9.94 7.19 16.63
CA LYS A 330 -11.31 6.92 16.17
C LYS A 330 -11.59 7.66 14.87
N ILE A 331 -12.19 6.96 13.92
CA ILE A 331 -12.63 7.56 12.67
C ILE A 331 -13.90 8.38 12.90
N LYS A 332 -14.06 9.48 12.14
CA LYS A 332 -15.30 10.27 12.15
C LYS A 332 -16.49 9.42 11.70
N LYS A 333 -17.68 9.68 12.26
CA LYS A 333 -18.90 8.96 11.91
C LYS A 333 -19.32 9.15 10.45
N LYS A 334 -19.13 10.37 9.93
CA LYS A 334 -19.30 10.74 8.52
C LYS A 334 -18.14 11.64 8.10
N GLY A 335 -17.65 11.45 6.89
CA GLY A 335 -16.66 12.32 6.28
C GLY A 335 -17.23 13.16 5.14
N ASN A 336 -16.33 13.70 4.33
CA ASN A 336 -16.63 14.53 3.16
C ASN A 336 -15.69 14.23 1.99
N ILE A 337 -15.07 13.04 1.99
CA ILE A 337 -14.13 12.57 0.97
C ILE A 337 -14.58 11.19 0.50
N TYR A 338 -14.60 10.99 -0.82
CA TYR A 338 -14.68 9.65 -1.40
C TYR A 338 -13.40 9.35 -2.18
N SER A 339 -12.98 8.10 -2.16
CA SER A 339 -11.72 7.65 -2.76
C SER A 339 -11.92 6.40 -3.58
N LEU A 340 -11.94 6.54 -4.92
CA LEU A 340 -11.91 5.42 -5.86
C LEU A 340 -11.25 5.81 -7.18
N ASN A 341 -10.79 4.82 -7.94
CA ASN A 341 -10.31 5.02 -9.30
C ASN A 341 -11.47 5.15 -10.29
N GLU A 342 -11.89 6.39 -10.59
CA GLU A 342 -12.96 6.66 -11.56
C GLU A 342 -12.61 6.31 -13.01
N GLY A 343 -11.35 5.97 -13.32
CA GLY A 343 -10.98 5.41 -14.63
C GLY A 343 -11.69 4.10 -14.96
N TYR A 344 -12.25 3.42 -13.95
CA TYR A 344 -13.09 2.22 -14.12
C TYR A 344 -14.59 2.51 -14.28
N ALA A 345 -15.01 3.78 -14.48
CA ALA A 345 -16.42 4.16 -14.57
C ALA A 345 -17.26 3.30 -15.53
N LYS A 346 -16.70 2.89 -16.68
CA LYS A 346 -17.37 2.02 -17.67
C LYS A 346 -17.65 0.60 -17.15
N ASP A 347 -16.85 0.14 -16.19
CA ASP A 347 -16.83 -1.21 -15.66
C ASP A 347 -17.47 -1.32 -14.27
N PHE A 348 -17.87 -0.19 -13.66
CA PHE A 348 -18.59 -0.17 -12.39
C PHE A 348 -19.97 -0.82 -12.50
N ASP A 349 -20.39 -1.41 -11.38
CA ASP A 349 -21.77 -1.83 -11.21
C ASP A 349 -22.71 -0.61 -10.99
N PRO A 350 -24.04 -0.79 -11.08
CA PRO A 350 -24.99 0.28 -10.84
C PRO A 350 -24.94 0.89 -9.43
N VAL A 351 -24.52 0.12 -8.42
CA VAL A 351 -24.44 0.58 -7.02
C VAL A 351 -23.35 1.62 -6.87
N VAL A 352 -22.13 1.31 -7.34
CA VAL A 352 -20.98 2.22 -7.32
C VAL A 352 -21.29 3.46 -8.16
N THR A 353 -21.92 3.27 -9.32
CA THR A 353 -22.33 4.38 -10.20
C THR A 353 -23.31 5.33 -9.49
N GLU A 354 -24.35 4.78 -8.85
CA GLU A 354 -25.32 5.59 -8.08
C GLU A 354 -24.66 6.30 -6.90
N TYR A 355 -23.81 5.61 -6.15
CA TYR A 355 -23.13 6.19 -4.98
C TYR A 355 -22.23 7.36 -5.39
N VAL A 356 -21.37 7.18 -6.39
CA VAL A 356 -20.47 8.25 -6.89
C VAL A 356 -21.26 9.42 -7.43
N GLN A 357 -22.36 9.16 -8.17
CA GLN A 357 -23.24 10.23 -8.66
C GLN A 357 -23.82 11.05 -7.49
N ARG A 358 -24.24 10.39 -6.41
CA ARG A 358 -24.78 11.05 -5.22
C ARG A 358 -23.73 11.85 -4.46
N LYS A 359 -22.47 11.38 -4.42
CA LYS A 359 -21.35 12.13 -3.82
C LYS A 359 -21.03 13.42 -4.59
N LYS A 360 -21.21 13.41 -5.92
CA LYS A 360 -20.99 14.57 -6.80
C LYS A 360 -22.19 15.52 -6.88
N PHE A 361 -23.40 14.98 -6.82
CA PHE A 361 -24.65 15.70 -6.91
C PHE A 361 -25.56 15.30 -5.74
N PRO A 362 -25.30 15.83 -4.53
CA PRO A 362 -26.07 15.47 -3.35
C PRO A 362 -27.55 15.84 -3.50
N PRO A 363 -28.50 14.92 -3.20
CA PRO A 363 -29.93 15.15 -3.37
C PRO A 363 -30.51 16.12 -2.33
N ASP A 364 -29.80 16.34 -1.22
CA ASP A 364 -30.16 17.26 -0.14
C ASP A 364 -29.58 18.67 -0.35
N ASN A 365 -28.99 18.95 -1.52
CA ASN A 365 -28.27 20.19 -1.84
C ASN A 365 -27.09 20.51 -0.89
N SER A 366 -26.57 19.51 -0.18
CA SER A 366 -25.32 19.68 0.57
C SER A 366 -24.12 19.85 -0.38
N ALA A 367 -22.98 20.28 0.17
CA ALA A 367 -21.76 20.41 -0.61
C ALA A 367 -21.31 19.02 -1.13
N PRO A 368 -20.93 18.90 -2.42
CA PRO A 368 -20.36 17.67 -2.95
C PRO A 368 -19.13 17.22 -2.15
N TYR A 369 -18.91 15.91 -2.09
CA TYR A 369 -17.71 15.37 -1.45
C TYR A 369 -16.48 15.67 -2.31
N GLY A 370 -15.34 15.89 -1.65
CA GLY A 370 -14.05 15.96 -2.33
C GLY A 370 -13.63 14.58 -2.84
N SER A 371 -13.13 14.51 -4.08
CA SER A 371 -12.48 13.29 -4.59
C SER A 371 -10.99 13.29 -4.22
N ARG A 372 -10.49 12.18 -3.69
CA ARG A 372 -9.06 11.95 -3.47
C ARG A 372 -8.75 10.51 -3.84
N TYR A 373 -7.74 10.29 -4.66
CA TYR A 373 -7.26 8.94 -4.98
C TYR A 373 -5.77 8.99 -5.22
N VAL A 374 -4.99 8.51 -4.25
CA VAL A 374 -3.51 8.47 -4.33
C VAL A 374 -3.06 7.30 -5.18
N GLY A 375 -3.79 6.19 -5.14
CA GLY A 375 -3.46 4.98 -5.91
C GLY A 375 -2.57 3.98 -5.17
N SER A 376 -2.26 4.25 -3.89
CA SER A 376 -1.65 3.30 -2.95
C SER A 376 -2.63 3.07 -1.81
N MET A 377 -2.99 1.81 -1.53
CA MET A 377 -4.06 1.50 -0.58
C MET A 377 -3.75 2.09 0.80
N VAL A 378 -2.53 1.90 1.29
CA VAL A 378 -2.05 2.41 2.58
C VAL A 378 -2.24 3.93 2.73
N ALA A 379 -1.97 4.71 1.68
CA ALA A 379 -2.08 6.17 1.72
C ALA A 379 -3.54 6.62 1.71
N ASP A 380 -4.38 5.98 0.89
CA ASP A 380 -5.81 6.29 0.81
C ASP A 380 -6.56 5.84 2.07
N VAL A 381 -6.23 4.68 2.62
CA VAL A 381 -6.79 4.17 3.87
C VAL A 381 -6.33 5.00 5.06
N HIS A 382 -5.06 5.38 5.14
CA HIS A 382 -4.56 6.24 6.22
C HIS A 382 -5.30 7.58 6.25
N ARG A 383 -5.46 8.24 5.09
CA ARG A 383 -6.27 9.47 5.00
C ARG A 383 -7.71 9.22 5.44
N THR A 384 -8.31 8.11 5.04
CA THR A 384 -9.68 7.74 5.43
C THR A 384 -9.78 7.58 6.95
N LEU A 385 -8.80 6.96 7.60
CA LEU A 385 -8.73 6.80 9.06
C LEU A 385 -8.72 8.16 9.77
N VAL A 386 -7.83 9.06 9.36
CA VAL A 386 -7.59 10.32 10.10
C VAL A 386 -8.57 11.44 9.74
N TYR A 387 -9.05 11.51 8.49
CA TYR A 387 -9.95 12.57 8.05
C TYR A 387 -11.43 12.16 8.00
N GLY A 388 -11.70 10.85 8.00
CA GLY A 388 -13.02 10.30 7.70
C GLY A 388 -13.31 10.26 6.20
N GLY A 389 -14.46 9.70 5.84
CA GLY A 389 -14.91 9.50 4.47
C GLY A 389 -14.87 8.03 4.10
N ILE A 390 -14.75 7.73 2.81
CA ILE A 390 -14.87 6.37 2.30
C ILE A 390 -13.83 6.04 1.23
N PHE A 391 -13.24 4.85 1.32
CA PHE A 391 -12.38 4.25 0.30
C PHE A 391 -13.12 3.08 -0.36
N LEU A 392 -13.08 3.03 -1.69
CA LEU A 392 -13.72 1.99 -2.49
C LEU A 392 -12.73 1.39 -3.51
N TYR A 393 -12.58 0.07 -3.43
CA TYR A 393 -12.03 -0.79 -4.47
C TYR A 393 -13.04 -1.92 -4.76
N PRO A 394 -14.17 -1.61 -5.42
CA PRO A 394 -15.24 -2.56 -5.64
C PRO A 394 -14.85 -3.63 -6.68
N ALA A 395 -15.70 -4.65 -6.80
CA ALA A 395 -15.67 -5.53 -7.96
C ALA A 395 -15.95 -4.70 -9.24
N ASN A 396 -15.42 -5.17 -10.37
CA ASN A 396 -15.77 -4.62 -11.68
C ASN A 396 -15.84 -5.76 -12.72
N LYS A 397 -16.28 -5.45 -13.94
CA LYS A 397 -16.43 -6.46 -15.01
C LYS A 397 -15.16 -7.26 -15.32
N LYS A 398 -13.98 -6.64 -15.18
CA LYS A 398 -12.68 -7.28 -15.44
C LYS A 398 -12.11 -8.00 -14.21
N SER A 399 -12.58 -7.63 -13.03
CA SER A 399 -12.13 -8.18 -11.74
C SER A 399 -13.34 -8.41 -10.85
N PRO A 400 -14.11 -9.50 -11.08
CA PRO A 400 -15.35 -9.78 -10.37
C PRO A 400 -15.17 -9.99 -8.86
N LYS A 401 -13.96 -10.37 -8.42
CA LYS A 401 -13.57 -10.51 -7.01
C LYS A 401 -12.76 -9.32 -6.48
N GLY A 402 -12.78 -8.17 -7.17
CA GLY A 402 -11.90 -7.04 -6.85
C GLY A 402 -10.44 -7.29 -7.24
N LYS A 403 -9.56 -6.34 -6.90
CA LYS A 403 -8.11 -6.44 -7.16
C LYS A 403 -7.31 -6.79 -5.90
N LEU A 404 -7.68 -6.21 -4.76
CA LEU A 404 -6.95 -6.31 -3.49
C LEU A 404 -7.06 -7.72 -2.90
N ARG A 405 -6.01 -8.19 -2.23
CA ARG A 405 -5.89 -9.53 -1.66
C ARG A 405 -6.33 -9.55 -0.20
N LEU A 406 -7.09 -10.59 0.14
CA LEU A 406 -7.82 -10.68 1.38
C LEU A 406 -6.90 -10.72 2.60
N LEU A 407 -5.86 -11.57 2.59
CA LEU A 407 -5.08 -11.86 3.80
C LEU A 407 -4.14 -10.73 4.23
N TYR A 408 -3.54 -10.01 3.28
CA TYR A 408 -2.48 -9.05 3.56
C TYR A 408 -2.78 -7.61 3.11
N GLU A 409 -3.92 -7.35 2.46
CA GLU A 409 -4.40 -5.99 2.18
C GLU A 409 -5.75 -5.74 2.84
N CYS A 410 -6.77 -6.54 2.51
CA CYS A 410 -8.15 -6.28 2.95
C CYS A 410 -8.35 -6.51 4.45
N ASN A 411 -7.95 -7.67 4.98
CA ASN A 411 -8.16 -8.04 6.38
C ASN A 411 -7.43 -7.09 7.35
N PRO A 412 -6.13 -6.76 7.16
CA PRO A 412 -5.45 -5.81 8.04
C PRO A 412 -6.14 -4.44 8.08
N MET A 413 -6.49 -3.90 6.92
CA MET A 413 -7.12 -2.59 6.81
C MET A 413 -8.55 -2.58 7.38
N ALA A 414 -9.31 -3.66 7.16
CA ALA A 414 -10.63 -3.84 7.75
C ALA A 414 -10.56 -3.93 9.29
N TYR A 415 -9.58 -4.65 9.83
CA TYR A 415 -9.38 -4.78 11.27
C TYR A 415 -9.09 -3.43 11.91
N ILE A 416 -8.18 -2.65 11.32
CA ILE A 416 -7.86 -1.30 11.78
C ILE A 416 -9.09 -0.40 11.75
N MET A 417 -9.87 -0.43 10.65
CA MET A 417 -11.09 0.37 10.51
C MET A 417 -12.12 0.05 11.59
N GLU A 418 -12.38 -1.23 11.84
CA GLU A 418 -13.34 -1.63 12.87
C GLU A 418 -12.87 -1.27 14.29
N LYS A 419 -11.58 -1.44 14.60
CA LYS A 419 -11.00 -0.99 15.88
C LYS A 419 -11.04 0.52 16.08
N ALA A 420 -11.06 1.29 14.98
CA ALA A 420 -11.27 2.73 14.98
C ALA A 420 -12.76 3.14 15.00
N GLY A 421 -13.70 2.20 14.99
CA GLY A 421 -15.15 2.47 14.99
C GLY A 421 -15.75 2.76 13.60
N GLY A 422 -15.03 2.40 12.53
CA GLY A 422 -15.48 2.40 11.14
C GLY A 422 -16.10 1.07 10.71
N LEU A 423 -16.37 0.95 9.41
CA LEU A 423 -16.89 -0.27 8.80
C LEU A 423 -16.03 -0.69 7.60
N ALA A 424 -16.03 -1.99 7.30
CA ALA A 424 -15.33 -2.57 6.15
C ALA A 424 -16.13 -3.74 5.56
N THR A 425 -16.53 -3.64 4.30
CA THR A 425 -17.46 -4.57 3.63
C THR A 425 -17.07 -4.82 2.17
N THR A 426 -17.48 -5.97 1.63
CA THR A 426 -17.47 -6.25 0.19
C THR A 426 -18.63 -5.58 -0.56
N GLY A 427 -19.55 -4.95 0.17
CA GLY A 427 -20.86 -4.50 -0.30
C GLY A 427 -21.97 -5.53 -0.04
N LYS A 428 -21.62 -6.76 0.36
CA LYS A 428 -22.57 -7.85 0.68
C LYS A 428 -22.36 -8.44 2.07
N GLU A 429 -21.11 -8.62 2.47
CA GLU A 429 -20.71 -9.17 3.76
C GLU A 429 -19.56 -8.34 4.36
N ALA A 430 -19.29 -8.50 5.65
CA ALA A 430 -18.16 -7.84 6.29
C ALA A 430 -16.85 -8.54 5.91
N ILE A 431 -15.79 -7.77 5.64
CA ILE A 431 -14.53 -8.31 5.12
C ILE A 431 -13.91 -9.32 6.11
N LEU A 432 -13.96 -9.01 7.40
CA LEU A 432 -13.33 -9.83 8.44
C LEU A 432 -14.01 -11.20 8.62
N ASP A 433 -15.27 -11.35 8.18
CA ASP A 433 -16.04 -12.59 8.32
C ASP A 433 -15.79 -13.59 7.18
N ILE A 434 -15.11 -13.16 6.11
CA ILE A 434 -14.79 -14.02 4.97
C ILE A 434 -13.80 -15.09 5.42
N ILE A 435 -14.18 -16.36 5.24
CA ILE A 435 -13.27 -17.49 5.44
C ILE A 435 -12.48 -17.68 4.14
N PRO A 436 -11.15 -17.42 4.13
CA PRO A 436 -10.33 -17.54 2.93
C PRO A 436 -10.19 -19.01 2.50
N THR A 437 -10.23 -19.26 1.19
CA THR A 437 -9.93 -20.59 0.62
C THR A 437 -8.59 -20.65 -0.11
N ASP A 438 -7.95 -19.51 -0.31
CA ASP A 438 -6.66 -19.37 -1.00
C ASP A 438 -5.89 -18.19 -0.36
N ILE A 439 -4.57 -18.33 -0.20
CA ILE A 439 -3.74 -17.32 0.46
C ILE A 439 -3.59 -16.02 -0.36
N HIS A 440 -3.82 -16.06 -1.67
CA HIS A 440 -3.84 -14.92 -2.58
C HIS A 440 -5.26 -14.59 -3.07
N GLN A 441 -6.31 -15.07 -2.38
CA GLN A 441 -7.70 -14.74 -2.68
C GLN A 441 -7.91 -13.23 -2.71
N ARG A 442 -8.59 -12.74 -3.76
CA ARG A 442 -9.00 -11.33 -3.87
C ARG A 442 -10.37 -11.09 -3.25
N ALA A 443 -10.60 -9.86 -2.78
CA ALA A 443 -11.91 -9.41 -2.31
C ALA A 443 -12.18 -7.95 -2.72
N PRO A 444 -13.44 -7.59 -3.04
CA PRO A 444 -13.88 -6.20 -3.11
C PRO A 444 -13.76 -5.53 -1.74
N VAL A 445 -13.41 -4.24 -1.71
CA VAL A 445 -13.21 -3.50 -0.45
C VAL A 445 -13.95 -2.18 -0.50
N ILE A 446 -14.81 -1.95 0.48
CA ILE A 446 -15.43 -0.66 0.79
C ILE A 446 -15.24 -0.44 2.28
N LEU A 447 -14.53 0.62 2.67
CA LEU A 447 -14.24 0.89 4.08
C LEU A 447 -14.22 2.38 4.41
N GLY A 448 -14.40 2.70 5.68
CA GLY A 448 -14.25 4.06 6.20
C GLY A 448 -15.30 4.42 7.25
N SER A 449 -15.72 5.68 7.22
CA SER A 449 -16.71 6.26 8.12
C SER A 449 -18.02 5.46 8.09
N PRO A 450 -18.57 5.09 9.26
CA PRO A 450 -19.70 4.16 9.34
C PRO A 450 -20.96 4.66 8.63
N GLU A 451 -21.26 5.96 8.67
CA GLU A 451 -22.42 6.52 7.97
C GLU A 451 -22.23 6.47 6.44
N ASP A 452 -21.03 6.78 5.94
CA ASP A 452 -20.74 6.75 4.50
C ASP A 452 -20.80 5.32 3.93
N VAL A 453 -20.28 4.34 4.68
CA VAL A 453 -20.31 2.91 4.31
C VAL A 453 -21.73 2.34 4.43
N THR A 454 -22.49 2.76 5.44
CA THR A 454 -23.90 2.34 5.60
C THR A 454 -24.75 2.84 4.44
N GLU A 455 -24.56 4.10 4.02
CA GLU A 455 -25.24 4.64 2.85
C GLU A 455 -24.91 3.81 1.59
N PHE A 456 -23.64 3.40 1.40
CA PHE A 456 -23.27 2.52 0.30
C PHE A 456 -24.00 1.17 0.37
N LEU A 457 -24.08 0.56 1.55
CA LEU A 457 -24.79 -0.70 1.79
C LEU A 457 -26.31 -0.60 1.56
N GLU A 458 -26.92 0.55 1.85
CA GLU A 458 -28.34 0.80 1.54
C GLU A 458 -28.58 0.81 0.03
N ILE A 459 -27.66 1.39 -0.75
CA ILE A 459 -27.71 1.33 -2.21
C ILE A 459 -27.49 -0.13 -2.69
N CYS A 460 -26.58 -0.89 -2.08
CA CYS A 460 -26.44 -2.33 -2.37
C CYS A 460 -27.77 -3.07 -2.20
N LYS A 461 -28.47 -2.86 -1.07
CA LYS A 461 -29.76 -3.50 -0.78
C LYS A 461 -30.83 -3.12 -1.81
N LYS A 462 -30.88 -1.83 -2.20
CA LYS A 462 -31.81 -1.31 -3.22
C LYS A 462 -31.64 -1.99 -4.58
N HIS A 463 -30.40 -2.29 -4.98
CA HIS A 463 -30.11 -2.96 -6.27
C HIS A 463 -30.11 -4.49 -6.16
N GLY A 464 -29.91 -5.07 -4.98
CA GLY A 464 -29.95 -6.52 -4.76
C GLY A 464 -31.36 -7.12 -4.65
N GLY A 465 -32.38 -6.29 -4.43
CA GLY A 465 -33.81 -6.69 -4.43
C GLY A 465 -34.50 -6.58 -5.80
N LYS A 466 -33.75 -6.27 -6.86
CA LYS A 466 -34.19 -6.29 -8.27
C LYS A 466 -33.47 -7.41 -8.99
#